data_AF-A0A959RY19-F1
#
_entry.id   AF-A0A959RY19-F1
#
_cell.length_a   1.000
_cell.length_b   1.000
_cell.length_c   1.000
_cell.angle_alpha   90.00
_cell.angle_beta   90.00
_cell.angle_gamma   90.00
#
_symmetry.space_group_name_H-M   'P 1'
#
loop_
_entity.id
_entity.type
_entity.pdbx_description
1 polymer ?
#
loop_
_entity_poly.entity_id
_entity_poly.type
_entity_poly.pdbx_seq_one_letter_code
_entity_poly.pdbx_strand_id
1 'polypeptide(L)'
;MTQKKRISKTESIKQILVLLREGYATEEILEEISSNWELPETTFYNHFKEAKVTYQSELQKQQKEIERVRLAEAKKVAEKGLKSKFERDLELQNDIEYYQDVLSGKIKTTFILGQKVSATESLPIQIVLLIQKTINDLRIELSKRLGEYATTQVELTNKNFIPDEVVITIIDGKRVD
;
A
#
# COMPACT_ATOMS: atom_id res chain seq x y z
N MET A 1 -38.29 27.52 -21.32
CA MET A 1 -37.90 27.34 -19.90
C MET A 1 -38.36 25.97 -19.48
N THR A 2 -37.43 25.08 -19.14
CA THR A 2 -37.74 23.76 -18.58
C THR A 2 -38.26 23.94 -17.16
N GLN A 3 -39.40 23.32 -16.84
CA GLN A 3 -40.01 23.44 -15.52
C GLN A 3 -39.14 22.68 -14.51
N LYS A 4 -38.66 23.38 -13.47
CA LYS A 4 -37.88 22.76 -12.39
C LYS A 4 -38.73 21.69 -11.70
N LYS A 5 -38.12 20.55 -11.41
CA LYS A 5 -38.81 19.46 -10.70
C LYS A 5 -38.74 19.71 -9.20
N ARG A 6 -39.77 19.28 -8.47
CA ARG A 6 -39.72 19.21 -7.00
C ARG A 6 -38.83 18.05 -6.59
N ILE A 7 -38.06 18.26 -5.52
CA ILE A 7 -37.19 17.26 -4.93
C ILE A 7 -37.76 16.76 -3.59
N SER A 8 -37.60 15.47 -3.29
CA SER A 8 -37.95 14.94 -1.97
C SER A 8 -36.89 15.36 -0.94
N LYS A 9 -37.24 15.41 0.35
CA LYS A 9 -36.29 15.69 1.43
C LYS A 9 -35.07 14.76 1.37
N THR A 10 -35.32 13.45 1.27
CA THR A 10 -34.26 12.43 1.24
C THR A 10 -33.31 12.63 0.06
N GLU A 11 -33.84 12.90 -1.13
CA GLU A 11 -33.00 13.11 -2.31
C GLU A 11 -32.23 14.43 -2.21
N SER A 12 -32.85 15.49 -1.68
CA SER A 12 -32.18 16.78 -1.46
C SER A 12 -30.99 16.64 -0.50
N ILE A 13 -31.18 15.96 0.64
CA ILE A 13 -30.09 15.70 1.59
C ILE A 13 -28.98 14.87 0.94
N LYS A 14 -29.33 13.86 0.14
CA LYS A 14 -28.37 13.02 -0.56
C LYS A 14 -27.52 13.81 -1.56
N GLN A 15 -28.14 14.67 -2.37
CA GLN A 15 -27.44 15.52 -3.34
C GLN A 15 -26.52 16.53 -2.63
N ILE A 16 -27.00 17.17 -1.56
CA ILE A 16 -26.18 18.08 -0.74
C ILE A 16 -24.98 17.34 -0.14
N LEU A 17 -25.17 16.11 0.34
CA LEU A 17 -24.11 15.29 0.90
C LEU A 17 -23.03 14.94 -0.13
N VAL A 18 -23.41 14.69 -1.39
CA VAL A 18 -22.46 14.46 -2.49
C VAL A 18 -21.61 15.70 -2.71
N LEU A 19 -22.23 16.86 -2.85
CA LEU A 19 -21.50 18.12 -3.10
C LEU A 19 -20.59 18.50 -1.90
N LEU A 20 -21.00 18.22 -0.67
CA LEU A 20 -20.16 18.38 0.51
C LEU A 20 -18.89 17.49 0.47
N ARG A 21 -19.01 16.27 -0.05
CA ARG A 21 -17.87 15.34 -0.21
C ARG A 21 -16.94 15.76 -1.34
N GLU A 22 -17.47 16.43 -2.35
CA GLU A 22 -16.71 17.02 -3.45
C GLU A 22 -16.02 18.33 -3.05
N GLY A 23 -16.36 18.89 -1.89
CA GLY A 23 -15.69 20.05 -1.30
C GLY A 23 -16.29 21.41 -1.69
N TYR A 24 -17.50 21.42 -2.25
CA TYR A 24 -18.19 22.66 -2.60
C TYR A 24 -18.52 23.51 -1.37
N ALA A 25 -18.43 24.83 -1.52
CA ALA A 25 -18.86 25.79 -0.53
C ALA A 25 -20.39 25.86 -0.45
N THR A 26 -20.91 26.27 0.72
CA THR A 26 -22.37 26.31 0.98
C THR A 26 -23.16 27.07 -0.10
N GLU A 27 -22.61 28.18 -0.58
CA GLU A 27 -23.22 29.05 -1.60
C GLU A 27 -23.28 28.36 -2.96
N GLU A 28 -22.22 27.64 -3.35
CA GLU A 28 -22.16 26.87 -4.59
C GLU A 28 -23.15 25.69 -4.56
N ILE A 29 -23.28 25.04 -3.40
CA ILE A 29 -24.26 23.97 -3.19
C ILE A 29 -25.69 24.51 -3.30
N LEU A 30 -25.96 25.69 -2.72
CA LEU A 30 -27.27 26.34 -2.83
C LEU A 30 -27.58 26.68 -4.29
N GLU A 31 -26.61 27.23 -5.03
CA GLU A 31 -26.76 27.58 -6.44
C GLU A 31 -27.04 26.33 -7.29
N GLU A 32 -26.28 25.25 -7.09
CA GLU A 32 -26.43 23.99 -7.83
C GLU A 32 -27.80 23.34 -7.56
N ILE A 33 -28.21 23.27 -6.29
CA ILE A 33 -29.51 22.70 -5.91
C ILE A 33 -30.66 23.56 -6.45
N SER A 34 -30.55 24.89 -6.31
CA SER A 34 -31.59 25.82 -6.75
C SER A 34 -31.69 25.90 -8.28
N SER A 35 -30.60 25.66 -9.01
CA SER A 35 -30.59 25.64 -10.48
C SER A 35 -31.33 24.41 -11.03
N ASN A 36 -31.18 23.26 -10.37
CA ASN A 36 -31.74 22.00 -10.82
C ASN A 36 -33.15 21.70 -10.26
N TRP A 37 -33.47 22.21 -9.07
CA TRP A 37 -34.67 21.82 -8.33
C TRP A 37 -35.49 23.01 -7.83
N GLU A 38 -36.80 22.82 -7.72
CA GLU A 38 -37.69 23.76 -7.05
C GLU A 38 -37.65 23.49 -5.54
N LEU A 39 -36.79 24.23 -4.82
CA LEU A 39 -36.60 24.10 -3.38
C LEU A 39 -36.50 25.50 -2.74
N PRO A 40 -37.33 25.83 -1.74
CA PRO A 40 -37.18 27.09 -1.01
C PRO A 40 -35.85 27.14 -0.25
N GLU A 41 -35.20 28.29 -0.24
CA GLU A 41 -33.90 28.51 0.41
C GLU A 41 -33.92 28.13 1.90
N THR A 42 -35.00 28.46 2.62
CA THR A 42 -35.18 28.05 4.03
C THR A 42 -35.19 26.53 4.21
N THR A 43 -35.78 25.82 3.25
CA THR A 43 -35.82 24.34 3.25
C THR A 43 -34.46 23.76 2.89
N PHE A 44 -33.73 24.39 1.96
CA PHE A 44 -32.34 24.05 1.67
C PHE A 44 -31.47 24.09 2.93
N TYR A 45 -31.49 25.18 3.69
CA TYR A 45 -30.64 25.29 4.89
C TYR A 45 -30.97 24.25 5.96
N ASN A 46 -32.24 23.85 6.08
CA ASN A 46 -32.63 22.74 6.95
C ASN A 46 -32.03 21.41 6.49
N HIS A 47 -32.13 21.09 5.20
CA HIS A 47 -31.54 19.87 4.63
C HIS A 47 -30.01 19.90 4.69
N PHE A 48 -29.41 21.07 4.46
CA PHE A 48 -27.97 21.27 4.54
C PHE A 48 -27.43 21.02 5.95
N LYS A 49 -28.15 21.49 6.98
CA LYS A 49 -27.80 21.20 8.38
C LYS A 49 -27.81 19.70 8.67
N GLU A 50 -28.81 18.97 8.18
CA GLU A 50 -28.88 17.50 8.34
C GLU A 50 -27.74 16.80 7.59
N ALA A 51 -27.48 17.17 6.34
CA ALA A 51 -26.38 16.62 5.54
C ALA A 51 -25.01 16.89 6.19
N LYS A 52 -24.82 18.08 6.74
CA LYS A 52 -23.56 18.48 7.41
C LYS A 52 -23.28 17.64 8.66
N VAL A 53 -24.31 17.31 9.44
CA VAL A 53 -24.16 16.41 10.60
C VAL A 53 -23.70 15.02 10.16
N THR A 54 -24.31 14.47 9.12
CA THR A 54 -23.89 13.18 8.55
C THR A 54 -22.46 13.24 8.04
N TYR A 55 -22.11 14.27 7.26
CA TYR A 55 -20.76 14.46 6.72
C TYR A 55 -19.69 14.56 7.83
N GLN A 56 -19.97 15.31 8.90
CA GLN A 56 -19.07 15.40 10.05
C GLN A 56 -18.89 14.07 10.77
N SER A 57 -19.96 13.26 10.90
CA SER A 57 -19.87 11.92 11.46
C SER A 57 -19.00 10.99 10.59
N GLU A 58 -19.11 11.08 9.27
CA GLU A 58 -18.28 10.33 8.32
C GLU A 58 -16.79 10.72 8.45
N LEU A 59 -16.48 12.02 8.50
CA LEU A 59 -15.12 12.51 8.69
C LEU A 59 -14.50 12.02 9.99
N GLN A 60 -15.25 12.04 11.10
CA GLN A 60 -14.75 11.52 12.39
C GLN A 60 -14.47 10.01 12.34
N LYS A 61 -15.29 9.22 11.62
CA LYS A 61 -15.04 7.79 11.46
C LYS A 61 -13.78 7.53 10.63
N GLN A 62 -13.64 8.23 9.51
CA GLN A 62 -12.45 8.13 8.66
C GLN A 62 -11.18 8.53 9.42
N GLN A 63 -11.23 9.59 10.23
CA GLN A 63 -10.08 10.03 11.03
C GLN A 63 -9.67 8.98 12.07
N LYS A 64 -10.64 8.34 12.74
CA LYS A 64 -10.37 7.22 13.67
C LYS A 64 -9.76 6.02 12.96
N GLU A 65 -10.18 5.74 11.73
CA GLU A 65 -9.66 4.62 10.95
C GLU A 65 -8.22 4.88 10.48
N ILE A 66 -7.94 6.09 10.01
CA ILE A 66 -6.57 6.55 9.69
C ILE A 66 -5.67 6.45 10.92
N GLU A 67 -6.15 6.88 12.09
CA GLU A 67 -5.40 6.80 13.34
C GLU A 67 -5.09 5.35 13.75
N ARG A 68 -6.05 4.43 13.59
CA ARG A 68 -5.82 2.99 13.82
C ARG A 68 -4.76 2.41 12.89
N VAL A 69 -4.79 2.77 11.60
CA VAL A 69 -3.78 2.30 10.62
C VAL A 69 -2.40 2.83 11.02
N ARG A 70 -2.29 4.13 11.35
CA ARG A 70 -1.03 4.72 11.82
C ARG A 70 -0.50 4.06 13.09
N LEU A 71 -1.37 3.76 14.06
CA LEU A 71 -1.01 3.02 15.27
C LEU A 71 -0.49 1.61 14.95
N ALA A 72 -1.13 0.90 14.01
CA ALA A 72 -0.68 -0.43 13.60
C ALA A 72 0.68 -0.40 12.86
N GLU A 73 0.91 0.58 11.99
CA GLU A 73 2.21 0.79 11.34
C GLU A 73 3.30 1.15 12.35
N ALA A 74 3.02 2.08 13.27
CA ALA A 74 3.92 2.43 14.35
C ALA A 74 4.25 1.21 15.23
N LYS A 75 3.25 0.35 15.52
CA LYS A 75 3.46 -0.91 16.25
C LYS A 75 4.34 -1.88 15.47
N LYS A 76 4.14 -2.05 14.15
CA LYS A 76 5.01 -2.90 13.32
C LYS A 76 6.44 -2.40 13.26
N VAL A 77 6.65 -1.08 13.17
CA VAL A 77 7.98 -0.46 13.19
C VAL A 77 8.63 -0.62 14.56
N ALA A 78 7.87 -0.41 15.63
CA ALA A 78 8.33 -0.63 17.00
C ALA A 78 8.66 -2.10 17.25
N GLU A 79 7.82 -3.04 16.82
CA GLU A 79 8.08 -4.49 16.89
C GLU A 79 9.35 -4.86 16.14
N LYS A 80 9.57 -4.33 14.93
CA LYS A 80 10.85 -4.50 14.21
C LYS A 80 12.05 -3.95 14.98
N GLY A 81 11.89 -2.83 15.69
CA GLY A 81 12.93 -2.23 16.54
C GLY A 81 13.11 -2.92 17.90
N LEU A 82 12.07 -3.57 18.42
CA LEU A 82 12.03 -4.24 19.73
C LEU A 82 12.33 -5.74 19.67
N LYS A 83 12.45 -6.32 18.46
CA LYS A 83 12.90 -7.71 18.30
C LYS A 83 14.21 -7.92 19.06
N SER A 84 14.24 -8.99 19.84
CA SER A 84 15.47 -9.43 20.48
C SER A 84 16.54 -9.69 19.42
N LYS A 85 17.82 -9.57 19.82
CA LYS A 85 18.95 -9.85 18.93
C LYS A 85 18.76 -11.20 18.20
N PHE A 86 18.32 -12.22 18.94
CA PHE A 86 18.06 -13.57 18.44
C PHE A 86 16.92 -13.64 17.41
N GLU A 87 15.80 -12.96 17.62
CA GLU A 87 14.69 -12.96 16.65
C GLU A 87 15.10 -12.32 15.33
N ARG A 88 15.87 -11.23 15.38
CA ARG A 88 16.37 -10.58 14.18
C ARG A 88 17.41 -11.43 13.46
N ASP A 89 18.28 -12.11 14.19
CA ASP A 89 19.28 -13.00 13.59
C ASP A 89 18.61 -14.24 12.94
N LEU A 90 17.56 -14.78 13.56
CA LEU A 90 16.75 -15.87 13.00
C LEU A 90 16.00 -15.45 11.72
N GLU A 91 15.46 -14.23 11.68
CA GLU A 91 14.83 -13.70 10.46
C GLU A 91 15.81 -13.58 9.30
N LEU A 92 17.00 -13.04 9.55
CA LEU A 92 18.04 -12.94 8.52
C LEU A 92 18.45 -14.33 8.01
N GLN A 93 18.51 -15.34 8.88
CA GLN A 93 18.78 -16.72 8.49
C GLN A 93 17.64 -17.31 7.64
N ASN A 94 16.39 -17.10 8.05
CA ASN A 94 15.21 -17.57 7.29
C ASN A 94 15.13 -16.91 5.90
N ASP A 95 15.45 -15.62 5.80
CA ASP A 95 15.47 -14.91 4.52
C ASP A 95 16.57 -15.45 3.60
N ILE A 96 17.77 -15.71 4.15
CA ILE A 96 18.86 -16.35 3.40
C ILE A 96 18.43 -17.74 2.89
N GLU A 97 17.85 -18.57 3.75
CA GLU A 97 17.38 -19.91 3.38
C GLU A 97 16.31 -19.86 2.29
N TYR A 98 15.35 -18.93 2.42
CA TYR A 98 14.32 -18.70 1.41
C TYR A 98 14.92 -18.39 0.04
N TYR A 99 15.85 -17.45 -0.04
CA TYR A 99 16.48 -17.09 -1.31
C TYR A 99 17.37 -18.22 -1.88
N GLN A 100 17.97 -19.06 -1.02
CA GLN A 100 18.69 -20.26 -1.45
C GLN A 100 17.74 -21.34 -2.00
N ASP A 101 16.58 -21.51 -1.38
CA ASP A 101 15.54 -22.43 -1.85
C ASP A 101 14.91 -21.95 -3.18
N VAL A 102 14.82 -20.63 -3.40
CA VAL A 102 14.47 -20.04 -4.70
C VAL A 102 15.57 -20.33 -5.75
N LEU A 103 16.85 -20.09 -5.44
CA LEU A 103 17.95 -20.35 -6.39
C LEU A 103 18.14 -21.83 -6.73
N SER A 104 17.85 -22.73 -5.77
CA SER A 104 17.94 -24.18 -5.98
C SER A 104 16.71 -24.76 -6.69
N GLY A 105 15.69 -23.95 -6.97
CA GLY A 105 14.46 -24.40 -7.64
C GLY A 105 13.51 -25.18 -6.74
N LYS A 106 13.78 -25.31 -5.43
CA LYS A 106 12.87 -25.91 -4.46
C LYS A 106 11.59 -25.08 -4.26
N ILE A 107 11.69 -23.76 -4.45
CA ILE A 107 10.54 -22.85 -4.48
C ILE A 107 10.28 -22.44 -5.92
N LYS A 108 9.15 -22.90 -6.47
CA LYS A 108 8.70 -22.43 -7.79
C LYS A 108 8.34 -20.96 -7.67
N THR A 109 9.04 -20.15 -8.45
CA THR A 109 8.89 -18.69 -8.44
C THR A 109 8.36 -18.22 -9.78
N THR A 110 7.35 -17.37 -9.73
CA THR A 110 6.83 -16.67 -10.90
C THR A 110 7.43 -15.27 -10.88
N PHE A 111 8.06 -14.86 -11.98
CA PHE A 111 8.54 -13.48 -12.12
C PHE A 111 7.83 -12.77 -13.27
N ILE A 112 7.77 -11.45 -13.14
CA ILE A 112 7.22 -10.56 -14.16
C ILE A 112 8.38 -9.74 -14.70
N LEU A 113 8.66 -9.87 -16.00
CA LEU A 113 9.63 -9.04 -16.71
C LEU A 113 8.86 -8.22 -17.75
N GLY A 114 8.58 -6.95 -17.46
CA GLY A 114 7.69 -6.12 -18.28
C GLY A 114 6.22 -6.54 -18.16
N GLN A 115 5.54 -6.80 -19.27
CA GLN A 115 4.13 -7.26 -19.30
C GLN A 115 3.97 -8.79 -19.34
N LYS A 116 5.07 -9.55 -19.26
CA LYS A 116 5.03 -11.02 -19.34
C LYS A 116 5.27 -11.64 -17.98
N VAL A 117 4.31 -12.47 -17.55
CA VAL A 117 4.41 -13.36 -16.39
C VAL A 117 5.01 -14.68 -16.87
N SER A 118 6.11 -15.13 -16.28
CA SER A 118 6.71 -16.43 -16.59
C SER A 118 6.97 -17.19 -15.29
N ALA A 119 6.32 -18.34 -15.14
CA ALA A 119 6.67 -19.34 -14.15
C ALA A 119 7.73 -20.25 -14.76
N THR A 120 8.93 -20.27 -14.20
CA THR A 120 10.04 -21.10 -14.69
C THR A 120 10.89 -21.56 -13.53
N GLU A 121 11.39 -22.78 -13.64
CA GLU A 121 12.36 -23.37 -12.70
C GLU A 121 13.77 -22.82 -12.95
N SER A 122 13.99 -22.16 -14.09
CA SER A 122 15.24 -21.49 -14.45
C SER A 122 15.02 -19.97 -14.43
N LEU A 123 15.55 -19.33 -13.38
CA LEU A 123 15.53 -17.87 -13.24
C LEU A 123 16.49 -17.23 -14.26
N PRO A 124 16.13 -16.09 -14.86
CA PRO A 124 17.04 -15.31 -15.70
C PRO A 124 18.32 -14.97 -14.94
N ILE A 125 19.46 -14.98 -15.63
CA ILE A 125 20.77 -14.74 -15.01
C ILE A 125 20.83 -13.43 -14.21
N GLN A 126 20.12 -12.39 -14.65
CA GLN A 126 20.01 -11.11 -13.95
C GLN A 126 19.30 -11.23 -12.59
N ILE A 127 18.24 -12.05 -12.53
CA ILE A 127 17.50 -12.33 -11.30
C ILE A 127 18.36 -13.20 -10.37
N VAL A 128 19.08 -14.17 -10.93
CA VAL A 128 20.04 -14.99 -10.16
C VAL A 128 21.11 -14.11 -9.51
N LEU A 129 21.73 -13.20 -10.27
CA LEU A 129 22.76 -12.29 -9.77
C LEU A 129 22.21 -11.33 -8.69
N LEU A 130 20.99 -10.84 -8.87
CA LEU A 130 20.33 -9.99 -7.88
C LEU A 130 20.07 -10.76 -6.57
N ILE A 131 19.50 -11.97 -6.64
CA ILE A 131 19.25 -12.81 -5.46
C ILE A 131 20.57 -13.17 -4.76
N GLN A 132 21.62 -13.49 -5.51
CA GLN A 132 22.95 -13.76 -4.94
C GLN A 132 23.52 -12.54 -4.21
N LYS A 133 23.36 -11.34 -4.77
CA LYS A 133 23.74 -10.08 -4.11
C LYS A 133 22.95 -9.88 -2.82
N THR A 134 21.63 -10.07 -2.86
CA THR A 134 20.76 -9.95 -1.69
C THR A 134 21.15 -10.94 -0.58
N ILE A 135 21.44 -12.20 -0.91
CA ILE A 135 21.95 -13.19 0.06
C ILE A 135 23.26 -12.70 0.69
N ASN A 136 24.18 -12.15 -0.11
CA ASN A 136 25.46 -11.65 0.40
C ASN A 136 25.27 -10.45 1.34
N ASP A 137 24.40 -9.51 0.98
CA ASP A 137 24.08 -8.34 1.80
C ASP A 137 23.47 -8.77 3.16
N LEU A 138 22.56 -9.75 3.16
CA LEU A 138 21.98 -10.34 4.38
C LEU A 138 23.01 -11.07 5.24
N ARG A 139 23.93 -11.82 4.63
CA ARG A 139 25.05 -12.47 5.34
C ARG A 139 25.96 -11.45 5.99
N ILE A 140 26.27 -10.35 5.30
CA ILE A 140 27.06 -9.25 5.86
C ILE A 140 26.34 -8.63 7.05
N GLU A 141 25.03 -8.37 6.96
CA GLU A 141 24.23 -7.86 8.09
C GLU A 141 24.27 -8.82 9.28
N LEU A 142 24.07 -10.13 9.05
CA LEU A 142 24.13 -11.15 10.09
C LEU A 142 25.53 -11.23 10.74
N SER A 143 26.60 -11.27 9.95
CA SER A 143 27.99 -11.29 10.46
C SER A 143 28.33 -10.04 11.28
N LYS A 144 27.88 -8.86 10.84
CA LYS A 144 28.04 -7.61 11.61
C LYS A 144 27.36 -7.69 12.98
N ARG A 145 26.20 -8.33 13.07
CA ARG A 145 25.43 -8.50 14.31
C ARG A 145 26.00 -9.58 15.23
N LEU A 146 26.58 -10.64 14.65
CA LEU A 146 27.26 -11.71 15.39
C LEU A 146 28.66 -11.30 15.87
N GLY A 147 29.24 -10.23 15.32
CA GLY A 147 30.58 -9.76 15.68
C GLY A 147 31.71 -10.49 14.93
N GLU A 148 31.36 -11.29 13.92
CA GLU A 148 32.28 -12.12 13.12
C GLU A 148 32.76 -11.33 11.89
N TYR A 149 33.63 -10.34 12.08
CA TYR A 149 34.20 -9.59 10.96
C TYR A 149 35.34 -10.37 10.28
N ALA A 150 35.01 -11.13 9.24
CA ALA A 150 35.91 -11.40 8.12
C ALA A 150 35.16 -11.15 6.80
N THR A 151 35.31 -9.95 6.25
CA THR A 151 34.68 -9.52 5.00
C THR A 151 35.22 -10.29 3.81
N THR A 152 34.45 -11.27 3.32
CA THR A 152 34.62 -11.73 1.93
C THR A 152 33.87 -10.74 1.05
N GLN A 153 34.59 -9.74 0.51
CA GLN A 153 34.02 -8.84 -0.49
C GLN A 153 33.92 -9.60 -1.82
N VAL A 154 32.70 -9.93 -2.24
CA VAL A 154 32.45 -10.42 -3.60
C VAL A 154 32.34 -9.20 -4.50
N GLU A 155 33.41 -8.85 -5.21
CA GLU A 155 33.35 -7.82 -6.26
C GLU A 155 32.57 -8.36 -7.47
N LEU A 156 31.38 -7.82 -7.69
CA LEU A 156 30.61 -8.04 -8.93
C LEU A 156 31.31 -7.27 -10.06
N THR A 157 32.07 -7.98 -10.88
CA THR A 157 32.88 -7.42 -11.98
C THR A 157 32.07 -7.01 -13.23
N ASN A 158 30.73 -7.12 -13.20
CA ASN A 158 29.88 -6.72 -14.32
C ASN A 158 29.14 -5.41 -14.01
N LYS A 159 29.76 -4.27 -14.38
CA LYS A 159 29.18 -2.91 -14.26
C LYS A 159 28.12 -2.59 -15.31
N ASN A 160 27.88 -3.49 -16.27
CA ASN A 160 26.92 -3.26 -17.33
C ASN A 160 25.62 -4.00 -17.01
N PHE A 161 24.60 -3.20 -16.64
CA PHE A 161 23.20 -3.57 -16.46
C PHE A 161 22.80 -4.12 -15.09
N ILE A 162 22.77 -3.24 -14.09
CA ILE A 162 21.87 -3.39 -12.94
C ILE A 162 20.79 -2.33 -13.14
N PRO A 163 19.52 -2.69 -13.41
CA PRO A 163 18.44 -1.71 -13.44
C PRO A 163 18.28 -1.10 -12.04
N ASP A 164 18.18 0.24 -11.96
CA ASP A 164 18.13 0.98 -10.68
C ASP A 164 16.90 0.62 -9.82
N GLU A 165 15.83 0.10 -10.42
CA GLU A 165 14.71 -0.51 -9.70
C GLU A 165 14.19 -1.74 -10.47
N VAL A 166 14.31 -2.92 -9.87
CA VAL A 166 13.53 -4.09 -10.24
C VAL A 166 12.51 -4.32 -9.12
N VAL A 167 11.27 -3.91 -9.36
CA VAL A 167 10.14 -4.22 -8.46
C VAL A 167 9.78 -5.70 -8.66
N ILE A 168 10.37 -6.58 -7.85
CA ILE A 168 10.01 -8.00 -7.81
C ILE A 168 8.80 -8.16 -6.89
N THR A 169 7.62 -8.36 -7.49
CA THR A 169 6.45 -8.84 -6.76
C THR A 169 6.39 -10.36 -6.91
N ILE A 170 6.76 -11.11 -5.87
CA ILE A 170 6.59 -12.56 -5.82
C ILE A 170 5.13 -12.84 -5.45
N ILE A 171 4.34 -13.21 -6.45
CA ILE A 171 2.94 -13.58 -6.27
C ILE A 171 2.92 -15.11 -6.20
N ASP A 172 2.85 -15.64 -4.98
CA ASP A 172 2.55 -17.06 -4.69
C ASP A 172 3.69 -18.08 -4.91
N GLY A 173 4.69 -18.07 -4.01
CA GLY A 173 5.68 -19.15 -3.92
C GLY A 173 5.14 -20.31 -3.06
N LYS A 174 4.88 -21.47 -3.67
CA LYS A 174 4.57 -22.72 -2.94
C LYS A 174 5.82 -23.60 -2.86
N ARG A 175 6.10 -24.10 -1.66
CA ARG A 175 7.16 -25.09 -1.40
C ARG A 175 6.79 -26.38 -2.13
N VAL A 176 7.74 -27.00 -2.83
CA VAL A 176 7.57 -28.33 -3.41
C VAL A 176 8.03 -29.34 -2.37
N ASP A 177 7.10 -30.18 -1.90
CA ASP A 177 7.40 -31.30 -0.99
C ASP A 177 8.14 -32.44 -1.72
#